data_AF-H0GLQ0-F1
#
_entry.id   AF-H0GLQ0-F1
#
_cell.length_a   1.000
_cell.length_b   1.000
_cell.length_c   1.000
_cell.angle_alpha   90.00
_cell.angle_beta   90.00
_cell.angle_gamma   90.00
#
_symmetry.space_group_name_H-M   'P 1'
#
loop_
_entity.id
_entity.type
_entity.pdbx_description
1 polymer ?
#
loop_
_entity_poly.entity_id
_entity_poly.type
_entity_poly.pdbx_seq_one_letter_code
_entity_poly.pdbx_strand_id
1 'polypeptide(L)'
;MAKGKFTECIDDIKTVSQAGNEGQKLLVPASASLYIPGKIVDNNKFTVDIGTGYYVEKSAEAAIAFYQKKVDKLNKESVQIQDIIKEKTQYSLSIEAQIRQAAIRQHEAMSKQQQQQQKRSRLQPR
;
A
#
# COMPACT_ATOMS: atom_id res chain seq x y z
N MET A 1 4.13 -6.01 3.30
CA MET A 1 5.30 -6.87 3.61
C MET A 1 6.64 -6.20 3.30
N ALA A 2 6.82 -5.47 2.20
CA ALA A 2 8.09 -4.80 1.88
C ALA A 2 8.54 -3.74 2.91
N LYS A 3 7.61 -2.91 3.41
CA LYS A 3 7.91 -1.91 4.44
C LYS A 3 8.52 -2.54 5.71
N GLY A 4 7.90 -3.63 6.20
CA GLY A 4 8.36 -4.34 7.39
C GLY A 4 9.80 -4.82 7.24
N LYS A 5 10.12 -5.45 6.10
CA LYS A 5 11.49 -5.90 5.81
C LYS A 5 12.51 -4.76 5.83
N PHE A 6 12.18 -3.59 5.26
CA PHE A 6 13.12 -2.46 5.30
C PHE A 6 13.27 -1.86 6.69
N THR A 7 12.22 -1.87 7.51
CA THR A 7 12.31 -1.46 8.92
C THR A 7 13.16 -2.44 9.73
N GLU A 8 12.96 -3.75 9.55
CA GLU A 8 13.81 -4.79 10.15
C GLU A 8 15.28 -4.60 9.76
N CYS A 9 15.59 -4.37 8.48
CA CYS A 9 16.97 -4.10 8.05
C CYS A 9 17.59 -2.87 8.74
N ILE A 10 16.80 -1.81 9.02
CA ILE A 10 17.29 -0.64 9.74
C ILE A 10 17.66 -1.01 11.18
N ASP A 11 16.83 -1.80 11.84
CA ASP A 11 17.06 -2.23 13.22
C ASP A 11 18.21 -3.22 13.33
N ASP A 12 18.37 -4.11 12.34
CA ASP A 12 19.53 -5.01 12.22
C ASP A 12 20.83 -4.21 12.05
N ILE A 13 20.85 -3.21 11.17
CA ILE A 13 22.04 -2.36 10.97
C ILE A 13 22.41 -1.64 12.27
N LYS A 14 21.42 -1.03 12.95
CA LYS A 14 21.66 -0.35 14.24
C LYS A 14 22.20 -1.29 15.30
N THR A 15 21.71 -2.53 15.33
CA THR A 15 22.15 -3.54 16.28
C THR A 15 23.58 -3.94 15.97
N VAL A 16 23.91 -4.25 14.71
CA VAL A 16 25.25 -4.68 14.30
C VAL A 16 26.27 -3.55 14.43
N SER A 17 25.90 -2.30 14.13
CA SER A 17 26.82 -1.16 14.15
C SER A 17 27.19 -0.64 15.54
N GLN A 18 26.75 -1.28 16.61
CA GLN A 18 27.14 -0.90 17.97
C GLN A 18 28.64 -1.14 18.18
N ALA A 19 29.32 -0.20 18.86
CA ALA A 19 30.76 -0.22 19.06
C ALA A 19 31.30 -1.49 19.76
N GLY A 20 30.46 -2.20 20.52
CA GLY A 20 30.82 -3.46 21.19
C GLY A 20 30.83 -4.69 20.29
N ASN A 21 30.35 -4.59 19.05
CA ASN A 21 30.16 -5.74 18.17
C ASN A 21 31.33 -5.96 17.20
N GLU A 22 32.28 -5.02 17.15
CA GLU A 22 33.49 -5.23 16.35
C GLU A 22 34.28 -6.41 16.90
N GLY A 23 34.54 -7.39 16.04
CA GLY A 23 35.19 -8.63 16.43
C GLY A 23 34.32 -9.63 17.19
N GLN A 24 33.01 -9.38 17.32
CA GLN A 24 32.09 -10.35 17.91
C GLN A 24 31.96 -11.59 17.03
N LYS A 25 31.89 -12.77 17.66
CA LYS A 25 31.59 -14.04 16.98
C LYS A 25 30.09 -14.14 16.71
N LEU A 26 29.72 -14.55 15.51
CA LEU A 26 28.34 -14.79 15.10
C LEU A 26 28.21 -16.13 14.38
N LEU A 27 26.98 -16.61 14.22
CA LEU A 27 26.68 -17.81 13.44
C LEU A 27 25.93 -17.40 12.17
N VAL A 28 26.54 -17.66 11.01
CA VAL A 28 25.93 -17.38 9.71
C VAL A 28 25.16 -18.61 9.25
N PRO A 29 23.85 -18.52 8.97
CA PRO A 29 23.10 -19.62 8.40
C PRO A 29 23.55 -19.88 6.96
N ALA A 30 24.07 -21.07 6.69
CA ALA A 30 24.41 -21.52 5.33
C ALA A 30 23.27 -22.33 4.70
N SER A 31 22.50 -23.06 5.51
CA SER A 31 21.29 -23.78 5.12
C SER A 31 20.32 -23.89 6.31
N ALA A 32 19.15 -24.49 6.11
CA ALA A 32 18.13 -24.64 7.16
C ALA A 32 18.60 -25.42 8.41
N SER A 33 19.68 -26.21 8.29
CA SER A 33 20.21 -27.03 9.40
C SER A 33 21.69 -26.79 9.66
N LEU A 34 22.33 -25.85 8.97
CA LEU A 34 23.77 -25.60 9.08
C LEU A 34 24.08 -24.14 9.38
N TYR A 35 24.79 -23.93 10.48
CA TYR A 35 25.31 -22.64 10.89
C TYR A 35 26.82 -22.67 10.92
N ILE A 36 27.46 -21.67 10.32
CA ILE A 36 28.91 -21.56 10.23
C ILE A 36 29.37 -20.43 11.17
N PRO A 37 30.35 -20.68 12.06
CA PRO A 37 30.88 -19.62 12.91
C PRO A 37 31.64 -18.59 12.08
N GLY A 38 31.34 -17.32 12.30
CA GLY A 38 31.98 -16.16 11.68
C GLY A 38 32.32 -15.09 12.73
N LYS A 39 33.00 -14.04 12.29
CA LYS A 39 33.39 -12.89 13.12
C LYS A 39 33.12 -11.60 12.35
N ILE A 40 32.57 -10.58 13.02
CA ILE A 40 32.39 -9.26 12.44
C ILE A 40 33.77 -8.59 12.33
N VAL A 41 34.20 -8.26 11.11
CA VAL A 41 35.49 -7.60 10.87
C VAL A 41 35.34 -6.08 10.95
N ASP A 42 34.29 -5.53 10.34
CA ASP A 42 33.97 -4.12 10.32
C ASP A 42 32.46 -3.99 10.58
N ASN A 43 32.09 -3.35 11.68
CA ASN A 43 30.69 -3.19 12.08
C ASN A 43 30.02 -1.94 11.46
N ASN A 44 30.78 -1.13 10.70
CA ASN A 44 30.28 0.08 10.06
C ASN A 44 30.07 -0.09 8.55
N LYS A 45 30.59 -1.16 7.93
CA LYS A 45 30.42 -1.45 6.50
C LYS A 45 29.30 -2.43 6.23
N PHE A 46 28.32 -1.98 5.44
CA PHE A 46 27.17 -2.77 5.06
C PHE A 46 27.05 -2.85 3.54
N THR A 47 26.78 -4.05 3.03
CA THR A 47 26.46 -4.26 1.62
C THR A 47 24.96 -4.08 1.40
N VAL A 48 24.58 -3.13 0.56
CA VAL A 48 23.18 -2.75 0.33
C VAL A 48 22.78 -3.04 -1.13
N ASP A 49 21.67 -3.74 -1.32
CA ASP A 49 21.07 -3.99 -2.63
C ASP A 49 20.36 -2.74 -3.16
N ILE A 50 20.83 -2.26 -4.31
CA ILE A 50 20.21 -1.12 -5.01
C ILE A 50 19.22 -1.53 -6.11
N GLY A 51 19.18 -2.81 -6.48
CA GLY A 51 18.34 -3.40 -7.51
C GLY A 51 19.13 -4.01 -8.66
N THR A 52 18.42 -4.76 -9.52
CA THR A 52 18.96 -5.39 -10.74
C THR A 52 20.25 -6.22 -10.53
N GLY A 53 20.44 -6.76 -9.33
CA GLY A 53 21.62 -7.57 -8.97
C GLY A 53 22.86 -6.77 -8.59
N TYR A 54 22.76 -5.46 -8.38
CA TYR A 54 23.88 -4.62 -7.95
C TYR A 54 23.84 -4.35 -6.45
N TYR A 55 25.01 -4.47 -5.85
CA TYR A 55 25.24 -4.21 -4.44
C TYR A 55 26.31 -3.13 -4.28
N VAL A 56 26.12 -2.26 -3.30
CA VAL A 56 27.06 -1.19 -2.97
C VAL A 56 27.41 -1.24 -1.49
N GLU A 57 28.69 -1.03 -1.19
CA GLU A 57 29.13 -0.85 0.20
C GLU A 57 28.74 0.55 0.68
N LYS A 58 28.14 0.63 1.87
CA LYS A 58 27.73 1.87 2.53
C LYS A 58 28.13 1.83 4.01
N SER A 59 28.33 3.01 4.58
CA SER A 59 28.41 3.15 6.04
C SER A 59 27.07 2.82 6.70
N ALA A 60 27.08 2.52 8.00
CA ALA A 60 25.86 2.26 8.77
C ALA A 60 24.82 3.38 8.60
N GLU A 61 25.25 4.63 8.76
CA GLU A 61 24.38 5.81 8.62
C GLU A 61 23.80 5.94 7.21
N ALA A 62 24.62 5.75 6.17
CA ALA A 62 24.17 5.83 4.79
C ALA A 62 23.22 4.69 4.40
N ALA A 63 23.43 3.49 4.96
CA ALA A 63 22.55 2.35 4.77
C ALA A 63 21.19 2.58 5.46
N ILE A 64 21.18 3.08 6.69
CA ILE A 64 19.94 3.45 7.41
C ILE A 64 19.17 4.51 6.63
N ALA A 65 19.82 5.57 6.19
CA ALA A 65 19.17 6.62 5.39
C ALA A 65 18.60 6.08 4.07
N PHE A 66 19.29 5.13 3.43
CA PHE A 66 18.82 4.50 2.21
C PHE A 66 17.53 3.69 2.43
N TYR A 67 17.48 2.85 3.46
CA TYR A 67 16.29 2.06 3.77
C TYR A 67 15.14 2.95 4.27
N GLN A 68 15.43 3.99 5.05
CA GLN A 68 14.42 4.96 5.48
C GLN A 68 13.77 5.64 4.28
N LYS A 69 14.56 6.07 3.29
CA LYS A 69 14.05 6.66 2.05
C LYS A 69 13.15 5.69 1.26
N LYS A 70 13.46 4.38 1.26
CA LYS A 70 12.58 3.37 0.65
C LYS A 70 11.27 3.18 1.43
N VAL A 71 11.33 3.20 2.76
CA VAL A 71 10.13 3.15 3.63
C VAL A 71 9.23 4.36 3.36
N ASP A 72 9.79 5.56 3.31
CA ASP A 72 9.03 6.79 3.07
C ASP A 72 8.39 6.81 1.68
N LYS A 73 9.14 6.36 0.66
CA LYS A 73 8.61 6.20 -0.70
C LYS A 73 7.41 5.25 -0.72
N LEU A 74 7.53 4.07 -0.11
CA LEU A 74 6.44 3.09 -0.04
C LEU A 74 5.23 3.62 0.73
N ASN A 75 5.44 4.37 1.82
CA ASN A 75 4.34 4.99 2.56
C ASN A 75 3.62 6.02 1.68
N LYS A 76 4.36 6.89 0.98
CA LYS A 76 3.78 7.90 0.09
C LYS A 76 2.96 7.26 -1.03
N GLU A 77 3.51 6.26 -1.70
CA GLU A 77 2.81 5.51 -2.76
C GLU A 77 1.55 4.81 -2.20
N SER A 78 1.63 4.23 -1.01
CA SER A 78 0.48 3.61 -0.36
C SER A 78 -0.64 4.61 -0.04
N VAL A 79 -0.30 5.81 0.45
CA VAL A 79 -1.29 6.86 0.74
C VAL A 79 -1.94 7.34 -0.56
N GLN A 80 -1.15 7.62 -1.60
CA GLN A 80 -1.66 8.02 -2.91
C GLN A 80 -2.66 7.00 -3.47
N ILE A 81 -2.35 5.70 -3.40
CA ILE A 81 -3.26 4.64 -3.86
C ILE A 81 -4.54 4.62 -3.02
N GLN A 82 -4.45 4.78 -1.69
CA GLN A 82 -5.63 4.83 -0.83
C GLN A 82 -6.55 6.00 -1.18
N ASP A 83 -5.98 7.17 -1.49
CA ASP A 83 -6.76 8.34 -1.86
C ASP A 83 -7.46 8.15 -3.21
N ILE A 84 -6.76 7.58 -4.20
CA ILE A 84 -7.36 7.20 -5.49
C ILE A 84 -8.52 6.21 -5.29
N ILE A 85 -8.36 5.22 -4.41
CA ILE A 85 -9.42 4.25 -4.10
C ILE A 85 -10.63 4.94 -3.48
N LYS A 86 -10.42 5.83 -2.50
CA LYS A 86 -11.50 6.58 -1.84
C LYS A 86 -12.25 7.44 -2.85
N GLU A 87 -11.53 8.16 -3.69
CA GLU A 87 -12.10 9.02 -4.73
C GLU A 87 -12.96 8.19 -5.71
N LYS A 88 -12.41 7.08 -6.24
CA LYS A 88 -13.13 6.19 -7.14
C LYS A 88 -14.36 5.56 -6.48
N THR A 89 -14.27 5.19 -5.21
CA THR A 89 -15.39 4.62 -4.45
C THR A 89 -16.50 5.66 -4.29
N GLN A 90 -16.16 6.91 -3.96
CA GLN A 90 -17.12 7.99 -3.84
C GLN A 90 -17.80 8.30 -5.17
N TYR A 91 -17.04 8.29 -6.28
CA TYR A 91 -17.61 8.47 -7.62
C TYR A 91 -18.61 7.36 -7.94
N SER A 92 -18.25 6.09 -7.74
CA SER A 92 -19.15 4.96 -7.97
C SER A 92 -20.46 5.09 -7.20
N LEU A 93 -20.40 5.40 -5.89
CA LEU A 93 -21.58 5.60 -5.06
C LEU A 93 -22.45 6.77 -5.56
N SER A 94 -21.83 7.87 -5.98
CA SER A 94 -22.55 9.03 -6.51
C SER A 94 -23.26 8.71 -7.83
N ILE A 95 -22.64 7.91 -8.69
CA ILE A 95 -23.19 7.47 -9.97
C ILE A 95 -24.36 6.52 -9.72
N GLU A 96 -24.21 5.54 -8.83
CA GLU A 96 -25.28 4.63 -8.44
C GLU A 96 -26.50 5.37 -7.86
N ALA A 97 -26.28 6.38 -7.02
CA ALA A 97 -27.35 7.20 -6.47
C ALA A 97 -28.09 8.01 -7.56
N GLN A 98 -27.36 8.58 -8.51
CA GLN A 98 -27.94 9.31 -9.64
C GLN A 98 -28.77 8.39 -10.56
N ILE A 99 -28.26 7.20 -10.88
CA ILE A 99 -28.97 6.19 -11.68
C ILE A 99 -30.26 5.78 -10.96
N ARG A 100 -30.18 5.50 -9.66
CA ARG A 100 -31.36 5.13 -8.85
C ARG A 100 -32.41 6.25 -8.84
N GLN A 101 -32.00 7.50 -8.64
CA GLN A 101 -32.92 8.65 -8.70
C GLN A 101 -33.56 8.84 -10.08
N ALA A 102 -32.78 8.68 -11.15
CA ALA A 102 -33.30 8.78 -12.51
C ALA A 102 -34.35 7.70 -12.79
N ALA A 103 -34.10 6.45 -12.36
CA ALA A 103 -35.03 5.34 -12.49
C ALA A 103 -36.35 5.60 -11.73
N ILE A 104 -36.29 6.11 -10.50
CA ILE A 104 -37.48 6.45 -9.70
C ILE A 104 -38.30 7.55 -10.39
N ARG A 105 -37.65 8.65 -10.83
CA ARG A 105 -38.33 9.75 -11.52
C ARG A 105 -39.03 9.29 -12.80
N GLN A 106 -38.39 8.41 -13.58
CA GLN A 106 -39.01 7.83 -14.78
C GLN A 106 -40.23 6.96 -14.44
N HIS A 107 -40.15 6.14 -13.38
CA HIS A 107 -41.26 5.31 -12.94
C HIS A 107 -42.46 6.14 -12.42
N GLU A 108 -42.20 7.20 -11.67
CA GLU A 108 -43.23 8.15 -11.20
C GLU A 108 -43.90 8.91 -12.34
N ALA A 109 -43.14 9.33 -13.36
CA ALA A 109 -43.69 10.00 -14.54
C ALA A 109 -44.61 9.07 -15.34
N MET A 110 -44.20 7.81 -15.56
CA MET A 110 -45.01 6.82 -16.28
C MET A 110 -46.31 6.48 -15.54
N SER A 111 -46.25 6.29 -14.22
CA SER A 111 -47.44 5.98 -13.40
C SER A 111 -48.44 7.14 -13.34
N LYS A 112 -47.97 8.40 -13.25
CA LYS A 112 -48.85 9.59 -13.37
C LYS A 112 -49.52 9.67 -14.73
N GLN A 113 -48.80 9.38 -15.82
CA GLN A 113 -49.35 9.42 -17.17
C GLN A 113 -50.42 8.34 -17.40
N GLN A 114 -50.23 7.13 -16.85
CA GLN A 114 -51.25 6.07 -16.85
C GLN A 114 -52.50 6.43 -16.05
N GLN A 115 -52.36 7.00 -14.85
CA GLN A 115 -53.52 7.44 -14.06
C GLN A 115 -54.30 8.57 -14.75
N GLN A 116 -53.61 9.47 -15.45
CA GLN A 116 -54.24 10.59 -16.15
C GLN A 116 -54.98 10.13 -17.43
N GLN A 117 -54.45 9.14 -18.16
CA GLN A 117 -55.16 8.49 -19.27
C GLN A 117 -56.38 7.68 -18.80
N GLN A 118 -56.27 6.92 -17.71
CA GLN A 118 -57.43 6.19 -17.15
C GLN A 118 -58.52 7.14 -16.67
N LYS A 119 -58.17 8.27 -16.04
CA LYS A 119 -59.16 9.30 -15.66
C LYS A 119 -59.80 9.96 -16.88
N ARG A 120 -59.03 10.31 -17.92
CA ARG A 120 -59.58 10.89 -19.16
C ARG A 120 -60.53 9.92 -19.88
N SER A 121 -60.22 8.63 -19.91
CA SER A 121 -61.09 7.61 -20.52
C SER A 121 -62.37 7.34 -19.74
N ARG A 122 -62.44 7.65 -18.43
CA ARG A 122 -63.67 7.54 -17.61
C ARG A 122 -64.57 8.77 -17.67
N LEU A 123 -64.07 9.91 -18.16
CA LEU A 123 -64.77 11.19 -18.16
C LEU A 123 -65.45 11.55 -19.50
N GLN A 124 -65.45 10.64 -20.49
CA GLN A 124 -66.28 10.78 -21.69
C GLN A 124 -67.50 9.84 -21.59
N PRO A 125 -68.64 10.30 -21.06
CA PRO A 125 -69.93 9.70 -21.36
C PRO A 125 -70.39 10.10 -22.77
N ARG A 126 -71.10 9.17 -23.43
CA ARG A 126 -71.74 9.32 -24.74
C ARG A 126 -72.69 10.50 -24.81
#